data_AF-A0A2V6QUH6-F1
#
_entry.id   AF-A0A2V6QUH6-F1
#
_cell.length_a   1.000
_cell.length_b   1.000
_cell.length_c   1.000
_cell.angle_alpha   90.00
_cell.angle_beta   90.00
_cell.angle_gamma   90.00
#
_symmetry.space_group_name_H-M   'P 1'
#
loop_
_entity.id
_entity.type
_entity.pdbx_description
1 polymer ?
#
loop_
_entity_poly.entity_id
_entity_poly.type
_entity_poly.pdbx_seq_one_letter_code
_entity_poly.pdbx_strand_id
1 'polypeptide(L)'
;MSRLGPPLALAAATLLLLGGGAARVASSTAAAGVAGTTAGVQVIGGPRTGGIERVVDVLTHDLGLPLPAGTRVHVYTTREAFRRGLVQDAAMGEEGANKLAAFAIGIARPGRALLNGRLAGGGREWLRLIAHELTHVAQFELAGGEGRAEQWLAEGMAERVAFQALERLDEGSLQMHRRLALVRVQRQPAFAHGRLDLEHPGLAARLHAAPPA
;
A
#
# COMPACT_ATOMS: atom_id res chain seq x y z
N MET A 1 14.16 22.09 -31.55
CA MET A 1 13.54 20.79 -31.86
C MET A 1 14.05 19.80 -30.81
N SER A 2 13.50 19.82 -29.59
CA SER A 2 12.45 18.88 -29.11
C SER A 2 12.83 17.43 -29.43
N ARG A 3 13.11 16.56 -28.46
CA ARG A 3 12.13 16.03 -27.49
C ARG A 3 12.81 15.58 -26.19
N LEU A 4 12.46 16.25 -25.09
CA LEU A 4 12.40 15.66 -23.76
C LEU A 4 11.23 14.67 -23.74
N GLY A 5 11.46 13.46 -23.27
CA GLY A 5 10.41 12.54 -22.85
C GLY A 5 10.88 11.81 -21.61
N PRO A 6 10.25 11.98 -20.44
CA PRO A 6 10.56 11.13 -19.31
C PRO A 6 9.75 9.83 -19.43
N PRO A 7 10.32 8.66 -19.14
CA PRO A 7 9.51 7.52 -18.72
C PRO A 7 9.01 7.82 -17.31
N LEU A 8 7.72 8.14 -17.20
CA LEU A 8 6.98 8.14 -15.93
C LEU A 8 6.96 6.71 -15.39
N ALA A 9 7.99 6.34 -14.64
CA ALA A 9 7.94 5.16 -13.80
C ALA A 9 7.09 5.53 -12.58
N LEU A 10 5.78 5.29 -12.64
CA LEU A 10 4.90 5.37 -11.47
C LEU A 10 5.50 4.51 -10.36
N ALA A 11 6.10 5.16 -9.37
CA ALA A 11 6.25 4.60 -8.04
C ALA A 11 4.95 4.96 -7.32
N ALA A 12 4.21 3.96 -6.85
CA ALA A 12 3.14 4.19 -5.89
C ALA A 12 3.81 4.75 -4.63
N ALA A 13 3.77 6.08 -4.46
CA ALA A 13 4.22 6.72 -3.24
C ALA A 13 3.08 6.59 -2.22
N THR A 14 3.04 5.47 -1.51
CA THR A 14 2.24 5.35 -0.28
C THR A 14 3.02 6.05 0.82
N LEU A 15 2.51 7.20 1.27
CA LEU A 15 3.10 7.97 2.37
C LEU A 15 2.29 7.67 3.64
N LEU A 16 2.86 6.89 4.57
CA LEU A 16 2.41 6.89 5.95
C LEU A 16 2.77 8.25 6.58
N LEU A 17 1.79 9.15 6.69
CA LEU A 17 1.92 10.38 7.47
C LEU A 17 1.47 10.12 8.91
N LEU A 18 2.45 9.86 9.78
CA LEU A 18 2.27 9.76 11.23
C LEU A 18 1.99 11.15 11.81
N GLY A 19 0.75 11.37 12.24
CA GLY A 19 0.31 12.57 12.96
C GLY A 19 0.08 12.22 14.42
N GLY A 20 0.92 12.75 15.32
CA GLY A 20 0.71 12.64 16.76
C GLY A 20 -0.46 13.51 17.19
N GLY A 21 -1.58 12.89 17.52
CA GLY A 21 -2.73 13.57 18.11
C GLY A 21 -3.65 12.55 18.76
N ALA A 22 -3.66 12.51 20.09
CA ALA A 22 -4.60 11.71 20.85
C ALA A 22 -6.02 12.28 20.66
N ALA A 23 -6.78 11.72 19.72
CA ALA A 23 -8.18 12.06 19.53
C ALA A 23 -9.06 10.87 19.94
N ARG A 24 -9.87 11.07 20.98
CA ARG A 24 -10.95 10.14 21.34
C ARG A 24 -11.95 10.09 20.18
N VAL A 25 -12.29 8.87 19.76
CA VAL A 25 -13.25 8.60 18.70
C VAL A 25 -14.66 8.89 19.23
N ALA A 26 -15.33 9.88 18.63
CA ALA A 26 -16.78 10.03 18.71
C ALA A 26 -17.43 9.31 17.52
N SER A 27 -18.41 8.47 17.80
CA SER A 27 -19.21 7.74 16.82
C SER A 27 -20.08 8.72 16.04
N SER A 28 -19.92 8.79 14.72
CA SER A 28 -20.80 9.57 13.83
C SER A 28 -21.48 8.64 12.83
N THR A 29 -22.81 8.61 12.90
CA THR A 29 -23.71 7.92 11.99
C THR A 29 -23.99 8.79 10.77
N ALA A 30 -23.47 8.40 9.60
CA ALA A 30 -23.94 8.90 8.30
C ALA A 30 -24.12 7.72 7.34
N ALA A 31 -25.33 7.56 6.84
CA ALA A 31 -25.77 6.46 6.00
C ALA A 31 -25.17 6.53 4.59
N ALA A 32 -24.40 5.52 4.21
CA ALA A 32 -24.12 5.12 2.84
C ALA A 32 -24.21 3.60 2.78
N GLY A 33 -24.92 3.05 1.79
CA GLY A 33 -25.32 1.65 1.73
C GLY A 33 -24.17 0.67 1.99
N VAL A 34 -24.39 -0.22 2.95
CA VAL A 34 -23.44 -1.28 3.33
C VAL A 34 -23.43 -2.32 2.22
N ALA A 35 -22.36 -2.38 1.45
CA ALA A 35 -22.11 -3.47 0.53
C ALA A 35 -21.33 -4.56 1.28
N GLY A 36 -22.04 -5.60 1.73
CA GLY A 36 -21.45 -6.84 2.24
C GLY A 36 -20.78 -6.77 3.61
N THR A 37 -20.71 -7.91 4.30
CA THR A 37 -19.90 -8.11 5.50
C THR A 37 -19.18 -9.44 5.34
N THR A 38 -17.88 -9.39 5.12
CA THR A 38 -17.02 -10.58 5.11
C THR A 38 -15.99 -10.41 6.23
N ALA A 39 -15.91 -11.38 7.15
CA ALA A 39 -15.08 -11.32 8.36
C ALA A 39 -15.24 -10.03 9.21
N GLY A 40 -16.41 -9.39 9.19
CA GLY A 40 -16.65 -8.14 9.93
C GLY A 40 -16.06 -6.88 9.28
N VAL A 41 -15.58 -6.96 8.03
CA VAL A 41 -15.16 -5.81 7.23
C VAL A 41 -16.37 -5.17 6.55
N GLN A 42 -16.48 -3.84 6.62
CA GLN A 42 -17.53 -3.05 5.98
C GLN A 42 -16.96 -2.29 4.78
N VAL A 43 -17.55 -2.48 3.60
CA VAL A 43 -17.17 -1.74 2.40
C VAL A 43 -18.08 -0.53 2.22
N ILE A 44 -17.47 0.65 2.08
CA ILE A 44 -18.17 1.94 2.00
C ILE A 44 -17.76 2.65 0.71
N GLY A 45 -18.70 2.91 -0.21
CA GLY A 45 -18.44 3.79 -1.37
C GLY A 45 -18.71 3.17 -2.76
N GLY A 46 -17.87 3.55 -3.74
CA GLY A 46 -18.13 3.50 -5.19
C GLY A 46 -18.16 2.12 -5.88
N PRO A 47 -18.36 2.03 -7.21
CA PRO A 47 -18.67 0.78 -7.93
C PRO A 47 -17.51 -0.23 -8.03
N ARG A 48 -16.28 0.17 -7.66
CA ARG A 48 -15.11 -0.72 -7.67
C ARG A 48 -14.93 -1.39 -6.31
N THR A 49 -15.87 -2.23 -5.90
CA THR A 49 -15.75 -3.05 -4.68
C THR A 49 -15.35 -4.49 -4.96
N GLY A 50 -15.34 -4.89 -6.24
CA GLY A 50 -15.02 -6.24 -6.66
C GLY A 50 -13.65 -6.70 -6.13
N GLY A 51 -13.62 -7.90 -5.57
CA GLY A 51 -12.40 -8.53 -5.07
C GLY A 51 -12.01 -8.19 -3.64
N ILE A 52 -12.65 -7.21 -2.99
CA ILE A 52 -12.36 -6.86 -1.58
C ILE A 52 -12.62 -8.05 -0.66
N GLU A 53 -13.78 -8.69 -0.80
CA GLU A 53 -14.17 -9.85 0.03
C GLU A 53 -13.20 -11.01 -0.13
N ARG A 54 -12.83 -11.34 -1.39
CA ARG A 54 -11.84 -12.39 -1.67
C ARG A 54 -10.46 -12.09 -1.07
N VAL A 55 -10.02 -10.83 -1.13
CA VAL A 55 -8.76 -10.42 -0.50
C VAL A 55 -8.87 -10.54 1.02
N VAL A 56 -9.97 -10.09 1.61
CA VAL A 56 -10.22 -10.21 3.05
C VAL A 56 -10.14 -11.68 3.47
N ASP A 57 -10.81 -12.59 2.76
CA ASP A 57 -10.78 -14.02 3.03
C ASP A 57 -9.36 -14.59 3.00
N VAL A 58 -8.58 -14.26 1.97
CA VAL A 58 -7.18 -14.71 1.88
C VAL A 58 -6.34 -14.15 3.03
N LEU A 59 -6.49 -12.86 3.36
CA LEU A 59 -5.71 -12.26 4.44
C LEU A 59 -6.02 -12.90 5.79
N THR A 60 -7.30 -13.12 6.11
CA THR A 60 -7.73 -13.60 7.42
C THR A 60 -7.64 -15.13 7.57
N HIS A 61 -8.03 -15.88 6.54
CA HIS A 61 -8.10 -17.35 6.61
C HIS A 61 -6.83 -18.02 6.13
N ASP A 62 -6.26 -17.59 5.00
CA ASP A 62 -5.07 -18.26 4.43
C ASP A 62 -3.76 -17.75 5.01
N LEU A 63 -3.67 -16.45 5.28
CA LEU A 63 -2.46 -15.79 5.79
C LEU A 63 -2.52 -15.51 7.29
N GLY A 64 -3.68 -15.69 7.93
CA GLY A 64 -3.85 -15.56 9.38
C GLY A 64 -3.63 -14.13 9.91
N LEU A 65 -3.81 -13.11 9.08
CA LEU A 65 -3.65 -11.72 9.50
C LEU A 65 -4.90 -11.24 10.25
N PRO A 66 -4.72 -10.58 11.42
CA PRO A 66 -5.85 -10.05 12.16
C PRO A 66 -6.36 -8.77 11.50
N LEU A 67 -7.62 -8.78 11.08
CA LEU A 67 -8.36 -7.56 10.77
C LEU A 67 -9.33 -7.27 11.93
N PRO A 68 -9.29 -6.08 12.54
CA PRO A 68 -10.21 -5.71 13.60
C PRO A 68 -11.67 -5.84 13.15
N ALA A 69 -12.54 -6.31 14.05
CA ALA A 69 -13.98 -6.31 13.80
C ALA A 69 -14.47 -4.88 13.51
N GLY A 70 -15.28 -4.72 12.46
CA GLY A 70 -15.74 -3.40 12.03
C GLY A 70 -14.70 -2.62 11.22
N THR A 71 -13.65 -3.27 10.70
CA THR A 71 -12.72 -2.65 9.76
C THR A 71 -13.46 -2.05 8.57
N ARG A 72 -13.17 -0.80 8.22
CA ARG A 72 -13.85 -0.09 7.12
C ARG A 72 -12.95 0.05 5.90
N VAL A 73 -13.44 -0.34 4.74
CA VAL A 73 -12.76 -0.12 3.45
C VAL A 73 -13.55 0.93 2.67
N HIS A 74 -13.02 2.14 2.61
CA HIS A 74 -13.61 3.25 1.88
C HIS A 74 -13.11 3.26 0.44
N VAL A 75 -14.00 3.25 -0.55
CA VAL A 75 -13.64 3.30 -1.97
C VAL A 75 -14.15 4.59 -2.60
N TYR A 76 -13.21 5.46 -2.99
CA TYR A 76 -13.50 6.77 -3.57
C TYR A 76 -13.35 6.76 -5.09
N THR A 77 -14.31 7.38 -5.78
CA THR A 77 -14.36 7.44 -7.26
C THR A 77 -13.72 8.70 -7.84
N THR A 78 -13.47 9.71 -7.01
CA THR A 78 -12.85 10.97 -7.43
C THR A 78 -11.75 11.36 -6.46
N ARG A 79 -10.75 12.08 -6.99
CA ARG A 79 -9.67 12.66 -6.17
C ARG A 79 -10.22 13.54 -5.05
N GLU A 80 -11.24 14.33 -5.35
CA GLU A 80 -11.81 15.27 -4.38
C GLU A 80 -12.62 14.54 -3.28
N ALA A 81 -13.33 13.47 -3.62
CA ALA A 81 -13.95 12.61 -2.61
C ALA A 81 -12.90 11.92 -1.74
N PHE A 82 -11.82 11.40 -2.35
CA PHE A 82 -10.69 10.82 -1.61
C PHE A 82 -10.06 11.83 -0.67
N ARG A 83 -9.80 13.06 -1.14
CA ARG A 83 -9.26 14.15 -0.32
C ARG A 83 -10.17 14.46 0.88
N ARG A 84 -11.49 14.55 0.67
CA ARG A 84 -12.43 14.73 1.79
C ARG A 84 -12.39 13.55 2.77
N GLY A 85 -12.29 12.32 2.26
CA GLY A 85 -12.09 11.13 3.08
C GLY A 85 -10.80 11.19 3.90
N LEU A 86 -9.69 11.70 3.35
CA LEU A 86 -8.45 11.90 4.11
C LEU A 86 -8.67 12.83 5.31
N VAL A 87 -9.47 13.89 5.16
CA VAL A 87 -9.80 14.80 6.26
C VAL A 87 -10.75 14.14 7.26
N GLN A 88 -11.85 13.56 6.78
CA GLN A 88 -12.96 13.08 7.61
C GLN A 88 -12.67 11.72 8.26
N ASP A 89 -12.21 10.77 7.47
CA ASP A 89 -12.06 9.37 7.88
C ASP A 89 -10.65 9.04 8.38
N ALA A 90 -9.64 9.77 7.89
CA ALA A 90 -8.23 9.61 8.28
C ALA A 90 -7.69 10.73 9.20
N ALA A 91 -8.57 11.65 9.64
CA ALA A 91 -8.26 12.75 10.58
C ALA A 91 -7.03 13.58 10.17
N MET A 92 -6.85 13.80 8.87
CA MET A 92 -5.72 14.56 8.33
C MET A 92 -6.08 16.05 8.23
N GLY A 93 -5.11 16.93 8.52
CA GLY A 93 -5.25 18.36 8.25
C GLY A 93 -5.42 18.62 6.74
N GLU A 94 -6.12 19.70 6.37
CA GLU A 94 -6.45 19.98 4.96
C GLU A 94 -5.23 20.06 4.05
N GLU A 95 -4.15 20.69 4.49
CA GLU A 95 -2.92 20.79 3.72
C GLU A 95 -2.29 19.42 3.44
N GLY A 96 -2.25 18.55 4.46
CA GLY A 96 -1.78 17.17 4.31
C GLY A 96 -2.65 16.37 3.35
N ALA A 97 -3.97 16.51 3.48
CA ALA A 97 -4.93 15.85 2.59
C ALA A 97 -4.78 16.32 1.15
N ASN A 98 -4.56 17.62 0.92
CA ASN A 98 -4.30 18.19 -0.40
C ASN A 98 -3.04 17.61 -1.05
N LYS A 99 -1.95 17.55 -0.29
CA LYS A 99 -0.67 16.98 -0.75
C LYS A 99 -0.84 15.50 -1.08
N LEU A 100 -1.37 14.71 -0.16
CA LEU A 100 -1.45 13.26 -0.30
C LEU A 100 -2.44 12.84 -1.40
N ALA A 101 -3.60 13.50 -1.49
CA ALA A 101 -4.57 13.23 -2.56
C ALA A 101 -4.04 13.53 -3.97
N ALA A 102 -2.92 14.22 -4.12
CA ALA A 102 -2.31 14.47 -5.42
C ALA A 102 -1.66 13.22 -6.04
N PHE A 103 -1.24 12.25 -5.22
CA PHE A 103 -0.46 11.09 -5.70
C PHE A 103 -0.81 9.76 -5.05
N ALA A 104 -1.41 9.75 -3.85
CA ALA A 104 -1.74 8.51 -3.15
C ALA A 104 -2.89 7.77 -3.85
N ILE A 105 -2.68 6.47 -4.04
CA ILE A 105 -3.67 5.54 -4.61
C ILE A 105 -4.44 4.80 -3.52
N GLY A 106 -3.91 4.74 -2.31
CA GLY A 106 -4.53 4.21 -1.10
C GLY A 106 -3.78 4.67 0.13
N ILE A 107 -4.43 4.61 1.29
CA ILE A 107 -3.80 4.71 2.60
C ILE A 107 -4.51 3.79 3.61
N ALA A 108 -3.80 3.45 4.68
CA ALA A 108 -4.38 2.78 5.84
C ALA A 108 -4.28 3.66 7.09
N ARG A 109 -5.23 3.46 8.01
CA ARG A 109 -5.26 3.96 9.39
C ARG A 109 -5.80 2.84 10.29
N PRO A 110 -5.70 2.96 11.64
CA PRO A 110 -6.29 1.97 12.52
C PRO A 110 -7.76 1.68 12.19
N GLY A 111 -8.02 0.39 11.93
CA GLY A 111 -9.33 -0.15 11.58
C GLY A 111 -9.91 0.33 10.25
N ARG A 112 -9.13 0.94 9.34
CA ARG A 112 -9.66 1.38 8.05
C ARG A 112 -8.63 1.51 6.94
N ALA A 113 -9.07 1.22 5.72
CA ALA A 113 -8.35 1.53 4.49
C ALA A 113 -9.16 2.53 3.66
N LEU A 114 -8.49 3.50 3.06
CA LEU A 114 -9.08 4.46 2.14
C LEU A 114 -8.43 4.25 0.78
N LEU A 115 -9.21 3.88 -0.22
CA LEU A 115 -8.76 3.52 -1.56
C LEU A 115 -9.22 4.55 -2.58
N ASN A 116 -8.27 5.09 -3.35
CA ASN A 116 -8.56 5.97 -4.46
C ASN A 116 -8.76 5.13 -5.74
N GLY A 117 -9.97 4.60 -5.87
CA GLY A 117 -10.35 3.69 -6.96
C GLY A 117 -10.21 4.28 -8.37
N ARG A 118 -10.09 5.61 -8.51
CA ARG A 118 -9.77 6.27 -9.79
C ARG A 118 -8.32 6.05 -10.21
N LEU A 119 -7.38 6.14 -9.27
CA LEU A 119 -5.95 6.05 -9.55
C LEU A 119 -5.44 4.61 -9.48
N ALA A 120 -6.14 3.76 -8.74
CA ALA A 120 -5.84 2.34 -8.73
C ALA A 120 -6.14 1.74 -10.12
N GLY A 121 -5.19 0.98 -10.66
CA GLY A 121 -5.36 0.23 -11.91
C GLY A 121 -6.52 -0.78 -11.84
N GLY A 122 -6.74 -1.52 -12.92
CA GLY A 122 -7.74 -2.58 -12.96
C GLY A 122 -7.22 -3.95 -12.51
N GLY A 123 -8.12 -4.90 -12.28
CA GLY A 123 -7.80 -6.31 -12.07
C GLY A 123 -6.77 -6.54 -10.97
N ARG A 124 -5.63 -7.14 -11.32
CA ARG A 124 -4.54 -7.48 -10.39
C ARG A 124 -4.01 -6.30 -9.57
N GLU A 125 -3.84 -5.13 -10.17
CA GLU A 125 -3.31 -3.96 -9.43
C GLU A 125 -4.28 -3.47 -8.36
N TRP A 126 -5.58 -3.61 -8.61
CA TRP A 126 -6.63 -3.31 -7.63
C TRP A 126 -6.58 -4.30 -6.46
N LEU A 127 -6.49 -5.60 -6.74
CA LEU A 127 -6.39 -6.63 -5.71
C LEU A 127 -5.11 -6.46 -4.86
N ARG A 128 -3.97 -6.16 -5.50
CA ARG A 128 -2.71 -5.87 -4.82
C ARG A 128 -2.84 -4.69 -3.87
N LEU A 129 -3.46 -3.60 -4.34
CA LEU A 129 -3.66 -2.41 -3.52
C LEU A 129 -4.53 -2.70 -2.29
N ILE A 130 -5.66 -3.41 -2.47
CA ILE A 130 -6.51 -3.78 -1.34
C ILE A 130 -5.73 -4.59 -0.31
N ALA A 131 -4.98 -5.61 -0.77
CA ALA A 131 -4.20 -6.46 0.12
C ALA A 131 -3.08 -5.68 0.83
N HIS A 132 -2.41 -4.77 0.14
CA HIS A 132 -1.38 -3.88 0.70
C HIS A 132 -1.94 -3.03 1.83
N GLU A 133 -3.01 -2.28 1.57
CA GLU A 133 -3.58 -1.36 2.56
C GLU A 133 -4.21 -2.10 3.74
N LEU A 134 -4.87 -3.24 3.52
CA LEU A 134 -5.39 -4.07 4.61
C LEU A 134 -4.28 -4.72 5.44
N THR A 135 -3.11 -4.99 4.85
CA THR A 135 -1.95 -5.45 5.62
C THR A 135 -1.48 -4.38 6.61
N HIS A 136 -1.49 -3.11 6.21
CA HIS A 136 -1.20 -2.03 7.15
C HIS A 136 -2.25 -1.95 8.28
N VAL A 137 -3.53 -2.18 7.99
CA VAL A 137 -4.56 -2.29 9.05
C VAL A 137 -4.22 -3.41 10.04
N ALA A 138 -3.82 -4.58 9.54
CA ALA A 138 -3.38 -5.68 10.39
C ALA A 138 -2.10 -5.36 11.19
N GLN A 139 -1.14 -4.63 10.59
CA GLN A 139 0.05 -4.15 11.30
C GLN A 139 -0.31 -3.21 12.45
N PHE A 140 -1.28 -2.30 12.26
CA PHE A 140 -1.75 -1.43 13.33
C PHE A 140 -2.42 -2.22 14.45
N GLU A 141 -3.20 -3.24 14.12
CA GLU A 141 -3.84 -4.11 15.12
C GLU A 141 -2.79 -4.88 15.94
N LEU A 142 -1.83 -5.52 15.26
CA LEU A 142 -0.74 -6.25 15.91
C LEU A 142 0.16 -5.34 16.76
N ALA A 143 0.33 -4.08 16.36
CA ALA A 143 1.10 -3.09 17.10
C ALA A 143 0.32 -2.38 18.21
N GLY A 144 -1.01 -2.59 18.31
CA GLY A 144 -1.88 -1.89 19.25
C GLY A 144 -2.11 -0.40 18.94
N GLY A 145 -1.93 0.03 17.69
CA GLY A 145 -2.18 1.41 17.25
C GLY A 145 -1.23 1.93 16.15
N GLU A 146 -1.26 3.25 15.90
CA GLU A 146 -0.30 3.92 15.01
C GLU A 146 1.07 4.01 15.69
N GLY A 147 1.92 3.01 15.44
CA GLY A 147 3.31 2.96 15.90
C GLY A 147 4.30 3.51 14.89
N ARG A 148 5.54 3.78 15.34
CA ARG A 148 6.68 4.09 14.47
C ARG A 148 7.36 2.78 14.06
N ALA A 149 6.87 2.17 12.99
CA ALA A 149 7.63 1.14 12.31
C ALA A 149 8.68 1.77 11.38
N GLU A 150 9.83 1.13 11.23
CA GLU A 150 10.76 1.47 10.16
C GLU A 150 10.05 1.32 8.81
N GLN A 151 10.09 2.36 7.98
CA GLN A 151 9.29 2.44 6.75
C GLN A 151 9.57 1.25 5.82
N TRP A 152 10.84 0.81 5.74
CA TRP A 152 11.22 -0.32 4.90
C TRP A 152 10.54 -1.64 5.35
N LEU A 153 10.34 -1.82 6.65
CA LEU A 153 9.72 -3.00 7.21
C LEU A 153 8.20 -2.96 6.99
N ALA A 154 7.57 -1.81 7.29
CA ALA A 154 6.13 -1.65 7.15
C ALA A 154 5.67 -1.85 5.70
N GLU A 155 6.28 -1.10 4.77
CA GLU A 155 5.95 -1.18 3.33
C GLU A 155 6.42 -2.49 2.71
N GLY A 156 7.61 -2.99 3.08
CA GLY A 156 8.13 -4.24 2.55
C GLY A 156 7.29 -5.45 2.95
N MET A 157 6.77 -5.48 4.18
CA MET A 157 5.84 -6.51 4.62
C MET A 157 4.48 -6.40 3.91
N ALA A 158 3.92 -5.19 3.81
CA ALA A 158 2.65 -4.96 3.13
C ALA A 158 2.71 -5.40 1.65
N GLU A 159 3.79 -5.06 0.95
CA GLU A 159 4.00 -5.44 -0.44
C GLU A 159 4.19 -6.96 -0.59
N ARG A 160 4.95 -7.58 0.32
CA ARG A 160 5.16 -9.04 0.31
C ARG A 160 3.84 -9.78 0.52
N VAL A 161 3.04 -9.38 1.50
CA VAL A 161 1.72 -9.97 1.77
C VAL A 161 0.79 -9.76 0.59
N ALA A 162 0.79 -8.57 -0.02
CA ALA A 162 -0.01 -8.29 -1.20
C ALA A 162 0.28 -9.27 -2.35
N PHE A 163 1.56 -9.59 -2.59
CA PHE A 163 1.92 -10.61 -3.59
C PHE A 163 1.54 -12.03 -3.19
N GLN A 164 1.64 -12.40 -1.90
CA GLN A 164 1.16 -13.69 -1.42
C GLN A 164 -0.36 -13.80 -1.56
N ALA A 165 -1.10 -12.70 -1.35
CA ALA A 165 -2.54 -12.68 -1.55
C ALA A 165 -2.89 -12.89 -3.03
N LEU A 166 -2.18 -12.22 -3.95
CA LEU A 166 -2.34 -12.46 -5.38
C LEU A 166 -2.03 -13.91 -5.79
N GLU A 167 -1.04 -14.55 -5.16
CA GLU A 167 -0.75 -15.97 -5.37
C GLU A 167 -1.94 -16.86 -5.01
N ARG A 168 -2.64 -16.58 -3.91
CA ARG A 168 -3.80 -17.40 -3.49
C ARG A 168 -5.06 -17.13 -4.29
N LEU A 169 -5.11 -15.99 -4.94
CA LEU A 169 -6.18 -15.63 -5.88
C LEU A 169 -5.90 -16.09 -7.31
N ASP A 170 -4.77 -16.78 -7.57
CA ASP A 170 -4.30 -17.17 -8.91
C ASP A 170 -4.10 -15.97 -9.87
N GLU A 171 -3.83 -14.78 -9.32
CA GLU A 171 -3.69 -13.52 -10.07
C GLU A 171 -2.22 -13.13 -10.31
N GLY A 172 -1.26 -13.94 -9.85
CA GLY A 172 0.17 -13.74 -10.11
C GLY A 172 1.06 -14.53 -9.14
N SER A 173 2.38 -14.31 -9.21
CA SER A 173 3.31 -14.90 -8.24
C SER A 173 4.36 -13.93 -7.70
N LEU A 174 4.74 -14.09 -6.45
CA LEU A 174 5.84 -13.37 -5.79
C LEU A 174 7.14 -13.56 -6.56
N GLN A 175 7.39 -14.77 -7.09
CA GLN A 175 8.58 -15.05 -7.89
C GLN A 175 8.62 -14.22 -9.18
N MET A 176 7.49 -14.11 -9.89
CA MET A 176 7.37 -13.26 -11.08
C MET A 176 7.64 -11.79 -10.73
N HIS A 177 7.03 -11.29 -9.65
CA HIS A 177 7.19 -9.89 -9.24
C HIS A 177 8.62 -9.59 -8.78
N ARG A 178 9.26 -10.51 -8.04
CA ARG A 178 10.68 -10.41 -7.68
C ARG A 178 11.56 -10.30 -8.92
N ARG A 179 11.32 -11.14 -9.94
CA ARG A 179 12.07 -11.09 -11.20
C ARG A 179 11.93 -9.73 -11.89
N LEU A 180 10.71 -9.20 -11.99
CA LEU A 180 10.46 -7.88 -12.58
C LEU A 180 11.10 -6.73 -11.77
N ALA A 181 11.01 -6.81 -10.44
CA ALA A 181 11.63 -5.84 -9.55
C ALA A 181 13.16 -5.84 -9.70
N LEU A 182 13.80 -7.01 -9.75
CA LEU A 182 15.25 -7.14 -9.95
C LEU A 182 15.69 -6.48 -11.26
N VAL A 183 14.97 -6.68 -12.37
CA VAL A 183 15.27 -6.02 -13.65
C VAL A 183 15.20 -4.49 -13.51
N ARG A 184 14.19 -3.96 -12.80
CA ARG A 184 14.05 -2.51 -12.59
C ARG A 184 15.15 -1.95 -11.68
N VAL A 185 15.51 -2.68 -10.63
CA VAL A 185 16.57 -2.31 -9.69
C VAL A 185 17.94 -2.33 -10.39
N GLN A 186 18.25 -3.34 -11.19
CA GLN A 186 19.48 -3.41 -11.99
C GLN A 186 19.64 -2.24 -12.96
N ARG A 187 18.53 -1.66 -13.43
CA ARG A 187 18.53 -0.46 -14.28
C ARG A 187 18.71 0.85 -13.51
N GLN A 188 18.72 0.83 -12.18
CA GLN A 188 18.99 2.01 -11.38
C GLN A 188 20.47 2.37 -11.47
N PRO A 189 20.82 3.67 -11.57
CA PRO A 189 22.21 4.11 -11.67
C PRO A 189 23.12 3.54 -10.58
N ALA A 190 22.62 3.34 -9.35
CA ALA A 190 23.40 2.78 -8.26
C ALA A 190 23.96 1.36 -8.55
N PHE A 191 23.22 0.54 -9.32
CA PHE A 191 23.64 -0.81 -9.72
C PHE A 191 24.50 -0.81 -10.97
N ALA A 192 24.21 0.09 -11.91
CA ALA A 192 24.99 0.23 -13.15
C ALA A 192 26.47 0.56 -12.89
N HIS A 193 26.80 1.14 -11.72
CA HIS A 193 28.17 1.45 -11.31
C HIS A 193 28.81 0.41 -10.37
N GLY A 194 28.24 -0.81 -10.25
CA GLY A 194 28.82 -1.92 -9.49
C GLY A 194 28.87 -1.73 -7.96
N ARG A 195 28.07 -0.81 -7.41
CA ARG A 195 28.10 -0.47 -5.97
C ARG A 195 27.28 -1.42 -5.09
N LEU A 196 26.48 -2.32 -5.67
CA LEU A 196 25.64 -3.24 -4.91
C LEU A 196 25.41 -4.52 -5.73
N ASP A 197 25.67 -5.68 -5.11
CA ASP A 197 25.42 -7.02 -5.68
C ASP A 197 24.09 -7.57 -5.13
N LEU A 198 23.18 -7.97 -6.02
CA LEU A 198 21.86 -8.52 -5.68
C LEU A 198 21.83 -10.05 -5.62
N GLU A 199 22.86 -10.71 -6.15
CA GLU A 199 22.98 -12.17 -6.12
C GLU A 199 23.59 -12.63 -4.79
N HIS A 200 24.43 -11.79 -4.16
CA HIS A 200 25.05 -12.04 -2.86
C HIS A 200 24.86 -10.87 -1.88
N PRO A 201 23.67 -10.74 -1.24
CA PRO A 201 23.40 -9.69 -0.26
C PRO A 201 24.24 -9.91 1.01
N GLY A 202 25.44 -9.32 1.06
CA GLY A 202 26.37 -9.43 2.18
C GLY A 202 27.84 -9.12 1.84
N LEU A 203 28.20 -9.16 0.55
CA LEU A 203 29.52 -8.73 0.10
C LEU A 203 29.40 -7.34 -0.53
N ALA A 204 29.76 -6.31 0.22
CA ALA A 204 30.11 -5.04 -0.39
C ALA A 204 31.18 -5.33 -1.46
N ALA A 205 30.94 -4.91 -2.70
CA ALA A 205 31.90 -5.02 -3.78
C ALA A 205 33.22 -4.42 -3.28
N ARG A 206 34.23 -5.27 -3.07
CA ARG A 206 35.57 -4.83 -2.69
C ARG A 206 36.05 -3.92 -3.81
N LEU A 207 36.11 -2.62 -3.53
CA LEU A 207 36.72 -1.65 -4.41
C LEU A 207 38.12 -2.16 -4.78
N HIS A 208 38.38 -2.31 -6.07
CA HIS A 208 39.70 -2.62 -6.60
C HIS A 208 40.71 -1.62 -6.05
N ALA A 209 41.60 -2.11 -5.18
CA ALA A 209 42.84 -1.41 -4.87
C ALA A 209 43.65 -1.34 -6.17
N ALA A 210 44.08 -0.12 -6.54
CA ALA A 210 45.00 0.09 -7.65
C ALA A 210 46.30 -0.70 -7.40
N PRO A 211 46.93 -1.26 -8.45
CA PRO A 211 48.19 -1.97 -8.27
C PRO A 211 49.32 -1.00 -7.86
N PRO A 212 50.26 -1.42 -7.00
CA PRO A 212 51.42 -0.59 -6.67
C PRO A 212 52.32 -0.45 -7.91
N ALA A 213 52.90 0.75 -8.03
CA ALA A 213 53.92 1.09 -9.03
C ALA A 213 55.25 0.38 -8.77
#